data_AF-A0A7C3QAK3-F1
#
_entry.id   AF-A0A7C3QAK3-F1
#
_cell.length_a   1.000
_cell.length_b   1.000
_cell.length_c   1.000
_cell.angle_alpha   90.00
_cell.angle_beta   90.00
_cell.angle_gamma   90.00
#
_symmetry.space_group_name_H-M   'P 1'
#
loop_
_entity.id
_entity.type
_entity.pdbx_description
1 polymer ?
#
loop_
_entity_poly.entity_id
_entity_poly.type
_entity_poly.pdbx_seq_one_letter_code
_entity_poly.pdbx_strand_id
1 'polypeptide(L)'
;MSRGLSAIKKTSTNPLNYLQVLTDEKNLMDLSTSPQNSQKLIRCTVKSNNGPASLRYIELEHYSLWSYMMLHKHGLEVTNASLWLWIKKAEVEAKKSQYAHFSAMEKVNKIELLIFDERYGFTHETYRFAPLKETNLLQKALLSHLAPEIVNSGSYDINNYPGYCIQCGKNLKDMILGISGSDTRLWYRKK
;
A
#
# COMPACT_ATOMS: atom_id res chain seq x y z
N MET A 1 57.00 40.32 47.62
CA MET A 1 57.31 39.02 46.97
C MET A 1 56.24 38.81 45.90
N SER A 2 56.46 39.30 44.67
CA SER A 2 57.19 38.69 43.56
C SER A 2 56.28 37.89 42.62
N ARG A 3 56.06 38.45 41.41
CA ARG A 3 55.98 37.82 40.06
C ARG A 3 54.82 36.83 39.83
N GLY A 4 54.16 36.76 38.68
CA GLY A 4 54.35 37.36 37.37
C GLY A 4 53.29 36.83 36.39
N LEU A 5 53.10 37.51 35.26
CA LEU A 5 52.26 37.09 34.15
C LEU A 5 52.71 35.73 33.56
N SER A 6 51.76 34.89 33.14
CA SER A 6 52.00 33.94 32.04
C SER A 6 50.72 33.60 31.28
N ALA A 7 50.86 33.59 29.96
CA ALA A 7 49.91 33.41 28.89
C ALA A 7 48.97 32.19 29.03
N ILE A 8 47.69 32.39 28.75
CA ILE A 8 46.81 31.31 28.28
C ILE A 8 46.81 31.33 26.76
N LYS A 9 47.24 30.19 26.22
CA LYS A 9 47.50 29.87 24.82
C LYS A 9 46.29 30.14 23.92
N LYS A 10 46.57 30.69 22.74
CA LYS A 10 45.74 30.53 21.54
C LYS A 10 45.47 29.03 21.32
N THR A 11 44.21 28.63 21.35
CA THR A 11 43.77 27.36 20.77
C THR A 11 42.85 27.67 19.60
N SER A 12 43.45 27.52 18.42
CA SER A 12 42.87 27.30 17.10
C SER A 12 41.34 27.08 17.06
N THR A 13 40.63 28.04 16.49
CA THR A 13 39.28 27.85 15.96
C THR A 13 39.34 26.86 14.79
N ASN A 14 39.03 25.59 15.08
CA ASN A 14 38.94 24.53 14.09
C ASN A 14 37.64 24.72 13.27
N PRO A 15 37.69 24.81 11.92
CA PRO A 15 36.52 25.14 11.08
C PRO A 15 35.53 23.98 10.87
N LEU A 16 35.44 23.02 11.80
CA LEU A 16 34.63 21.80 11.62
C LEU A 16 33.19 21.89 12.11
N ASN A 17 32.75 23.02 12.69
CA ASN A 17 31.36 23.17 13.14
C ASN A 17 30.33 23.48 12.04
N TYR A 18 30.74 23.54 10.77
CA TYR A 18 29.79 23.74 9.66
C TYR A 18 29.32 22.42 9.02
N LEU A 19 29.96 21.29 9.33
CA LEU A 19 29.62 19.99 8.74
C LEU A 19 28.71 19.13 9.60
N GLN A 20 28.34 19.59 10.80
CA GLN A 20 27.48 18.84 11.71
C GLN A 20 25.98 19.13 11.54
N VAL A 21 25.62 20.10 10.69
CA VAL A 21 24.23 20.43 10.34
C VAL A 21 23.73 19.64 9.12
N LEU A 22 24.62 18.96 8.39
CA LEU A 22 24.28 18.21 7.17
C LEU A 22 24.07 16.70 7.38
N THR A 23 24.13 16.22 8.62
CA THR A 23 23.94 14.79 8.93
C THR A 23 22.56 14.44 9.49
N ASP A 24 21.68 15.42 9.70
CA ASP A 24 20.34 15.20 10.28
C ASP A 24 19.18 15.20 9.27
N GLU A 25 19.45 15.30 7.96
CA GLU A 25 18.39 15.17 6.93
C GLU A 25 17.96 13.71 6.67
N LYS A 26 18.73 12.72 7.11
CA LYS A 26 18.37 11.30 6.95
C LYS A 26 17.32 10.77 7.93
N ASN A 27 17.00 11.53 8.98
CA ASN A 27 16.01 11.13 9.99
C ASN A 27 14.65 11.83 9.85
N LEU A 28 14.50 12.78 8.93
CA LEU A 28 13.20 13.46 8.71
C LEU A 28 12.27 12.72 7.73
N MET A 29 12.76 11.65 7.08
CA MET A 29 12.04 10.84 6.09
C MET A 29 11.54 9.48 6.64
N ASP A 30 11.66 9.20 7.95
CA ASP A 30 11.22 7.93 8.55
C ASP A 30 9.91 8.04 9.35
N LEU A 31 9.07 9.02 9.02
CA LEU A 31 7.79 9.25 9.71
C LEU A 31 6.58 8.56 9.06
N SER A 32 6.75 7.70 8.04
CA SER A 32 5.60 7.11 7.35
C SER A 32 5.79 5.73 6.73
N THR A 33 6.57 4.77 7.24
CA THR A 33 6.45 3.40 6.67
C THR A 33 7.00 2.30 7.56
N SER A 34 6.25 1.90 8.59
CA SER A 34 6.25 0.46 8.89
C SER A 34 5.42 -0.19 7.77
N PRO A 35 6.00 -0.99 6.86
CA PRO A 35 5.20 -1.72 5.91
C PRO A 35 4.32 -2.66 6.71
N GLN A 36 3.03 -2.32 6.81
CA GLN A 36 2.03 -3.12 7.51
C GLN A 36 2.23 -4.58 7.11
N ASN A 37 2.58 -5.42 8.08
CA ASN A 37 2.94 -6.81 7.77
C ASN A 37 1.71 -7.63 7.33
N SER A 38 0.51 -7.10 7.57
CA SER A 38 -0.74 -7.67 7.06
C SER A 38 -1.75 -6.61 6.64
N GLN A 39 -2.67 -6.96 5.74
CA GLN A 39 -3.73 -6.08 5.24
C GLN A 39 -5.03 -6.88 5.03
N LYS A 40 -6.16 -6.36 5.52
CA LYS A 40 -7.48 -6.95 5.26
C LYS A 40 -7.95 -6.60 3.86
N LEU A 41 -8.32 -7.63 3.08
CA LEU A 41 -8.74 -7.51 1.69
C LEU A 41 -10.08 -8.20 1.45
N ILE A 42 -10.76 -7.76 0.40
CA ILE A 42 -11.83 -8.47 -0.26
C ILE A 42 -11.29 -9.09 -1.55
N ARG A 43 -11.35 -10.41 -1.64
CA ARG A 43 -11.15 -11.13 -2.90
C ARG A 43 -12.50 -11.26 -3.59
N CYS A 44 -12.61 -10.80 -4.82
CA CYS A 44 -13.84 -10.89 -5.62
C CYS A 44 -13.53 -11.10 -7.10
N THR A 45 -14.57 -11.47 -7.85
CA THR A 45 -14.52 -11.61 -9.29
C THR A 45 -15.28 -10.47 -9.93
N VAL A 46 -14.70 -9.84 -10.95
CA VAL A 46 -15.34 -8.80 -11.77
C VAL A 46 -15.57 -9.36 -13.16
N LYS A 47 -16.77 -9.19 -13.70
CA LYS A 47 -17.10 -9.57 -15.07
C LYS A 47 -17.79 -8.42 -15.80
N SER A 48 -17.47 -8.29 -17.08
CA SER A 48 -18.27 -7.54 -18.04
C SER A 48 -19.26 -8.49 -18.71
N ASN A 49 -20.37 -7.99 -19.27
CA ASN A 49 -21.44 -8.82 -19.85
C ASN A 49 -20.93 -9.89 -20.84
N ASN A 50 -19.87 -9.59 -21.60
CA ASN A 50 -19.26 -10.51 -22.58
C ASN A 50 -17.74 -10.70 -22.39
N GLY A 51 -17.19 -10.25 -21.26
CA GLY A 51 -15.75 -10.26 -21.02
C GLY A 51 -15.29 -11.42 -20.14
N PRO A 52 -13.99 -11.78 -20.18
CA PRO A 52 -13.44 -12.74 -19.22
C PRO A 52 -13.59 -12.21 -17.80
N ALA A 53 -13.91 -13.12 -16.88
CA ALA A 53 -13.92 -12.83 -15.46
C ALA A 53 -12.49 -12.52 -14.98
N SER A 54 -12.33 -11.47 -14.18
CA SER A 54 -11.04 -11.03 -13.66
C SER A 54 -11.06 -11.03 -12.13
N LEU A 55 -9.99 -11.55 -11.52
CA LEU A 55 -9.84 -11.59 -10.07
C LEU A 55 -9.38 -10.22 -9.55
N ARG A 56 -9.93 -9.79 -8.41
CA ARG A 56 -9.54 -8.54 -7.75
C ARG A 56 -9.34 -8.76 -6.26
N TYR A 57 -8.32 -8.08 -5.74
CA TYR A 57 -8.01 -7.95 -4.34
C TYR A 57 -8.10 -6.48 -3.97
N ILE A 58 -9.12 -6.13 -3.19
CA ILE A 58 -9.44 -4.74 -2.85
C ILE A 58 -9.29 -4.58 -1.34
N GLU A 59 -8.69 -3.50 -0.87
CA GLU A 59 -8.66 -3.23 0.57
C GLU A 59 -10.07 -3.16 1.13
N LEU A 60 -10.22 -3.71 2.34
CA LEU A 60 -11.53 -3.81 2.97
C LEU A 60 -12.26 -2.46 3.06
N GLU A 61 -11.53 -1.42 3.45
CA GLU A 61 -12.05 -0.06 3.63
C GLU A 61 -12.48 0.60 2.31
N HIS A 62 -11.85 0.20 1.20
CA HIS A 62 -12.15 0.75 -0.13
C HIS A 62 -13.23 -0.02 -0.89
N TYR A 63 -13.61 -1.22 -0.43
CA TYR A 63 -14.44 -2.14 -1.20
C TYR A 63 -15.85 -1.59 -1.49
N SER A 64 -16.52 -0.96 -0.53
CA SER A 64 -17.90 -0.47 -0.72
C SER A 64 -17.97 0.59 -1.82
N LEU A 65 -17.12 1.61 -1.77
CA LEU A 65 -17.07 2.64 -2.81
C LEU A 65 -16.61 2.08 -4.16
N TRP A 66 -15.58 1.23 -4.15
CA TRP A 66 -15.07 0.61 -5.36
C TRP A 66 -16.15 -0.23 -6.06
N SER A 67 -16.86 -1.09 -5.32
CA SER A 67 -17.91 -1.96 -5.86
C SER A 67 -19.10 -1.16 -6.40
N TYR A 68 -19.48 -0.08 -5.70
CA TYR A 68 -20.47 0.88 -6.20
C TYR A 68 -20.06 1.47 -7.55
N MET A 69 -18.81 1.94 -7.69
CA MET A 69 -18.32 2.48 -8.96
C MET A 69 -18.29 1.42 -10.06
N MET A 70 -17.87 0.19 -9.76
CA MET A 70 -17.87 -0.91 -10.74
C MET A 70 -19.26 -1.13 -11.33
N LEU A 71 -20.29 -1.16 -10.46
CA LEU A 71 -21.66 -1.41 -10.88
C LEU A 71 -22.29 -0.20 -11.60
N HIS A 72 -22.20 0.98 -11.00
CA HIS A 72 -22.99 2.15 -11.45
C HIS A 72 -22.28 2.99 -12.51
N LYS A 73 -20.95 3.12 -12.44
CA LYS A 73 -20.17 3.91 -13.40
C LYS A 73 -19.65 3.06 -14.56
N HIS A 74 -19.20 1.84 -14.27
CA HIS A 74 -18.53 1.00 -15.25
C HIS A 74 -19.41 -0.14 -15.81
N GLY A 75 -20.60 -0.37 -15.26
CA GLY A 75 -21.52 -1.41 -15.72
C GLY A 75 -20.97 -2.84 -15.54
N LEU A 76 -20.06 -3.04 -14.58
CA LEU A 76 -19.42 -4.31 -14.28
C LEU A 76 -20.13 -5.00 -13.12
N GLU A 77 -20.24 -6.32 -13.19
CA GLU A 77 -20.80 -7.12 -12.10
C GLU A 77 -19.67 -7.65 -11.20
N VAL A 78 -19.86 -7.49 -9.89
CA VAL A 78 -18.94 -7.99 -8.85
C VAL A 78 -19.58 -9.19 -8.16
N THR A 79 -18.89 -10.33 -8.16
CA THR A 79 -19.38 -11.59 -7.57
C THR A 79 -18.31 -12.26 -6.71
N ASN A 80 -18.67 -13.31 -5.98
CA ASN A 80 -17.76 -14.14 -5.18
C ASN A 80 -16.90 -13.36 -4.17
N ALA A 81 -17.44 -12.27 -3.63
CA ALA A 81 -16.75 -11.44 -2.65
C ALA A 81 -16.57 -12.21 -1.33
N SER A 82 -15.35 -12.26 -0.81
CA SER A 82 -14.99 -12.93 0.43
C SER A 82 -13.88 -12.17 1.15
N LEU A 83 -13.80 -12.31 2.48
CA LEU A 83 -12.77 -11.67 3.31
C LEU A 83 -11.48 -12.49 3.29
N TRP A 84 -10.38 -11.80 3.03
CA TRP A 84 -9.03 -12.36 2.96
C TRP A 84 -8.07 -11.47 3.75
N LEU A 85 -6.96 -12.06 4.17
CA LEU A 85 -5.85 -11.36 4.80
C LEU A 85 -4.62 -11.53 3.92
N TRP A 86 -4.06 -10.42 3.46
CA TRP A 86 -2.73 -10.39 2.88
C TRP A 86 -1.70 -10.31 4.00
N ILE A 87 -0.61 -11.05 3.88
CA ILE A 87 0.49 -11.10 4.83
C ILE A 87 1.81 -11.06 4.05
N LYS A 88 2.75 -10.24 4.52
CA LYS A 88 4.08 -10.12 3.94
C LYS A 88 4.81 -11.47 4.00
N LYS A 89 5.51 -11.83 2.92
CA LYS A 89 6.22 -13.12 2.79
C LYS A 89 7.15 -13.39 3.97
N ALA A 90 7.93 -12.39 4.38
CA ALA A 90 8.85 -12.50 5.50
C ALA A 90 8.16 -12.87 6.82
N GLU A 91 6.93 -12.37 7.07
CA GLU A 91 6.17 -12.73 8.26
C GLU A 91 5.67 -14.18 8.20
N VAL A 92 5.17 -14.63 7.06
CA VAL A 92 4.75 -16.03 6.88
C VAL A 92 5.94 -16.99 7.08
N GLU A 93 7.12 -16.62 6.56
CA GLU A 93 8.34 -17.41 6.70
C GLU A 93 8.85 -17.46 8.15
N ALA A 94 8.75 -16.36 8.90
CA ALA A 94 9.12 -16.31 10.30
C ALA A 94 8.15 -17.11 11.20
N LYS A 95 6.86 -17.19 10.83
CA LYS A 95 5.79 -17.80 11.64
C LYS A 95 5.13 -18.99 10.94
N LYS A 96 5.91 -19.82 10.21
CA LYS A 96 5.38 -20.93 9.39
C LYS A 96 4.40 -21.84 10.13
N SER A 97 4.70 -22.21 11.38
CA SER A 97 3.83 -23.08 12.19
C SER A 97 2.44 -22.49 12.44
N GLN A 98 2.34 -21.16 12.57
CA GLN A 98 1.08 -20.47 12.79
C GLN A 98 0.22 -20.43 11.52
N TYR A 99 0.83 -20.41 10.32
CA TYR A 99 0.10 -20.35 9.06
C TYR A 99 -0.10 -21.71 8.38
N ALA A 100 0.48 -22.78 8.92
CA ALA A 100 0.44 -24.13 8.33
C ALA A 100 -0.96 -24.73 8.19
N HIS A 101 -1.93 -24.27 8.98
CA HIS A 101 -3.30 -24.80 8.98
C HIS A 101 -4.20 -24.18 7.90
N PHE A 102 -3.77 -23.12 7.21
CA PHE A 102 -4.54 -22.53 6.12
C PHE A 102 -4.39 -23.37 4.85
N SER A 103 -5.49 -24.00 4.42
CA SER A 103 -5.53 -24.87 3.24
C SER A 103 -5.37 -24.13 1.90
N ALA A 104 -5.58 -22.81 1.88
CA ALA A 104 -5.48 -21.97 0.69
C ALA A 104 -4.62 -20.73 0.98
N MET A 105 -3.40 -20.73 0.44
CA MET A 105 -2.51 -19.57 0.38
C MET A 105 -2.26 -19.20 -1.08
N GLU A 106 -2.71 -18.03 -1.50
CA GLU A 106 -2.44 -17.51 -2.84
C GLU A 106 -1.23 -16.56 -2.78
N LYS A 107 -0.28 -16.70 -3.72
CA LYS A 107 0.84 -15.74 -3.84
C LYS A 107 0.32 -14.44 -4.44
N VAL A 108 0.29 -13.39 -3.62
CA VAL A 108 -0.25 -12.08 -3.97
C VAL A 108 0.75 -11.02 -3.54
N ASN A 109 1.09 -10.12 -4.46
CA ASN A 109 2.02 -9.04 -4.22
C ASN A 109 1.25 -7.76 -3.87
N LYS A 110 1.77 -7.00 -2.90
CA LYS A 110 1.36 -5.61 -2.65
C LYS A 110 2.26 -4.71 -3.49
N ILE A 111 1.66 -4.00 -4.43
CA ILE A 111 2.31 -2.96 -5.23
C ILE A 111 2.00 -1.63 -4.57
N GLU A 112 3.04 -0.89 -4.23
CA GLU A 112 2.98 0.46 -3.71
C GLU A 112 3.44 1.42 -4.80
N LEU A 113 2.66 2.45 -5.04
CA LEU A 113 2.98 3.56 -5.92
C LEU A 113 2.98 4.83 -5.10
N LEU A 114 4.13 5.47 -5.02
CA LEU A 114 4.35 6.77 -4.40
C LEU A 114 4.49 7.79 -5.51
N ILE A 115 3.69 8.85 -5.48
CA ILE A 115 3.77 9.97 -6.42
C ILE A 115 4.06 11.22 -5.60
N PHE A 116 5.20 11.84 -5.85
CA PHE A 116 5.57 13.08 -5.18
C PHE A 116 4.99 14.27 -5.93
N ASP A 117 4.15 15.05 -5.25
CA ASP A 117 3.61 16.30 -5.78
C ASP A 117 4.46 17.47 -5.28
N GLU A 118 5.38 17.93 -6.12
CA GLU A 118 6.26 19.07 -5.82
C GLU A 118 5.49 20.37 -5.57
N ARG A 119 4.32 20.55 -6.21
CA ARG A 119 3.56 21.79 -6.12
C ARG A 119 2.95 21.97 -4.74
N TYR A 120 2.52 20.87 -4.11
CA TYR A 120 1.87 20.90 -2.80
C TYR A 120 2.72 20.29 -1.68
N GLY A 121 3.88 19.71 -1.99
CA GLY A 121 4.85 19.21 -1.02
C GLY A 121 4.38 17.98 -0.26
N PHE A 122 3.53 17.14 -0.85
CA PHE A 122 3.10 15.89 -0.25
C PHE A 122 3.32 14.69 -1.19
N THR A 123 3.37 13.50 -0.61
CA THR A 123 3.43 12.24 -1.36
C THR A 123 2.05 11.59 -1.36
N HIS A 124 1.54 11.27 -2.54
CA HIS A 124 0.38 10.41 -2.71
C HIS A 124 0.83 8.95 -2.69
N GLU A 125 0.27 8.17 -1.77
CA GLU A 125 0.52 6.73 -1.70
C GLU A 125 -0.69 5.95 -2.20
N THR A 126 -0.46 4.96 -3.05
CA THR A 126 -1.49 4.07 -3.54
C THR A 126 -1.03 2.64 -3.46
N TYR A 127 -1.85 1.79 -2.83
CA TYR A 127 -1.59 0.36 -2.76
C TYR A 127 -2.52 -0.42 -3.70
N ARG A 128 -1.99 -1.45 -4.33
CA ARG A 128 -2.74 -2.42 -5.13
C ARG A 128 -2.26 -3.82 -4.83
N PHE A 129 -3.15 -4.79 -4.97
CA PHE A 129 -2.87 -6.19 -4.72
C PHE A 129 -3.14 -7.00 -5.98
N ALA A 130 -2.16 -7.80 -6.39
CA ALA A 130 -2.27 -8.62 -7.59
C ALA A 130 -1.74 -10.04 -7.36
N PRO A 131 -2.36 -11.06 -7.98
CA PRO A 131 -1.72 -12.37 -8.09
C PRO A 131 -0.30 -12.22 -8.64
N LEU A 132 0.63 -13.07 -8.17
CA LEU A 132 2.03 -13.00 -8.58
C LEU A 132 2.20 -12.93 -10.11
N LYS A 133 1.41 -13.71 -10.86
CA LYS A 133 1.42 -13.78 -12.33
C LYS A 133 1.01 -12.47 -13.02
N GLU A 134 0.19 -11.65 -12.35
CA GLU A 134 -0.38 -10.41 -12.89
C GLU A 134 0.35 -9.15 -12.41
N THR A 135 1.29 -9.28 -11.46
CA THR A 135 2.00 -8.15 -10.85
C THR A 135 2.61 -7.20 -11.88
N ASN A 136 3.38 -7.75 -12.84
CA ASN A 136 4.05 -6.93 -13.85
C ASN A 136 3.06 -6.25 -14.80
N LEU A 137 1.94 -6.92 -15.09
CA LEU A 137 0.89 -6.35 -15.94
C LEU A 137 0.21 -5.18 -15.22
N LEU A 138 -0.11 -5.34 -13.93
CA LEU A 138 -0.71 -4.28 -13.14
C LEU A 138 0.24 -3.10 -12.95
N GLN A 139 1.52 -3.35 -12.69
CA GLN A 139 2.54 -2.30 -12.60
C GLN A 139 2.61 -1.47 -13.90
N LYS A 140 2.67 -2.13 -15.06
CA LYS A 140 2.64 -1.43 -16.35
C LYS A 140 1.37 -0.60 -16.53
N ALA A 141 0.21 -1.14 -16.15
CA ALA A 141 -1.06 -0.42 -16.23
C ALA A 141 -1.06 0.82 -15.32
N LEU A 142 -0.58 0.70 -14.07
CA LEU A 142 -0.47 1.83 -13.15
C LEU A 142 0.41 2.94 -13.71
N LEU A 143 1.60 2.59 -14.22
CA LEU A 143 2.52 3.56 -14.83
C LEU A 143 1.93 4.21 -16.09
N SER A 144 1.12 3.49 -16.87
CA SER A 144 0.46 4.07 -18.05
C SER A 144 -0.61 5.13 -17.72
N HIS A 145 -1.03 5.22 -16.46
CA HIS A 145 -1.98 6.24 -15.98
C HIS A 145 -1.28 7.45 -15.35
N LEU A 146 0.05 7.43 -15.20
CA LEU A 146 0.80 8.59 -14.73
C LEU A 146 0.86 9.66 -15.81
N ALA A 147 0.80 10.91 -15.38
CA ALA A 147 1.00 12.04 -16.27
C ALA A 147 2.44 12.02 -16.82
N PRO A 148 2.66 12.32 -18.12
CA PRO A 148 4.00 12.30 -18.72
C PRO A 148 5.02 13.17 -17.97
N GLU A 149 4.57 14.27 -17.37
CA GLU A 149 5.41 15.19 -16.58
C GLU A 149 6.03 14.49 -15.37
N ILE A 150 5.25 13.69 -14.65
CA ILE A 150 5.70 12.91 -13.48
C ILE A 150 6.69 11.83 -13.90
N VAL A 151 6.42 11.18 -15.03
CA VAL A 151 7.29 10.12 -15.55
C VAL A 151 8.64 10.71 -15.97
N ASN A 152 8.63 11.88 -16.62
CA ASN A 152 9.83 12.54 -17.10
C ASN A 152 10.66 13.17 -15.97
N SER A 153 10.01 13.69 -14.92
CA SER A 153 10.69 14.26 -13.75
C SER A 153 11.25 13.18 -12.82
N GLY A 154 10.73 11.95 -12.90
CA GLY A 154 11.10 10.87 -11.99
C GLY A 154 10.51 11.05 -10.58
N SER A 155 9.46 11.87 -10.43
CA SER A 155 8.82 12.17 -9.14
C SER A 155 7.87 11.05 -8.67
N TYR A 156 8.25 9.78 -8.88
CA TYR A 156 7.47 8.63 -8.44
C TYR A 156 8.37 7.45 -8.06
N ASP A 157 7.91 6.65 -7.10
CA ASP A 157 8.50 5.37 -6.73
C ASP A 157 7.46 4.26 -6.86
N ILE A 158 7.91 3.07 -7.27
CA ILE A 158 7.06 1.88 -7.32
C ILE A 158 7.74 0.69 -6.66
N ASN A 159 7.19 0.27 -5.53
CA ASN A 159 7.71 -0.81 -4.71
C ASN A 159 6.80 -2.04 -4.81
N ASN A 160 7.42 -3.22 -4.77
CA ASN A 160 6.70 -4.49 -4.78
C ASN A 160 7.08 -5.30 -3.54
N TYR A 161 6.07 -5.60 -2.73
CA TYR A 161 6.21 -6.42 -1.53
C TYR A 161 5.59 -7.80 -1.77
N PRO A 162 6.41 -8.88 -1.79
CA PRO A 162 5.89 -10.23 -1.94
C PRO A 162 5.11 -10.63 -0.70
N GLY A 163 4.00 -11.33 -0.90
CA GLY A 163 3.16 -11.82 0.18
C GLY A 163 2.23 -12.96 -0.22
N TYR A 164 1.37 -13.30 0.73
CA TYR A 164 0.38 -14.35 0.61
C TYR A 164 -0.98 -13.83 1.04
N CYS A 165 -2.03 -14.21 0.32
CA CYS A 165 -3.41 -14.02 0.73
C CYS A 165 -3.96 -15.34 1.30
N ILE A 166 -4.52 -15.27 2.50
CA ILE A 166 -5.27 -16.36 3.14
C ILE A 166 -6.73 -15.98 3.28
N GLN A 167 -7.63 -16.94 3.11
CA GLN A 167 -9.05 -16.69 3.31
C GLN A 167 -9.38 -16.64 4.80
N CYS A 168 -10.03 -15.56 5.23
CA CYS A 168 -10.44 -15.35 6.63
C CYS A 168 -11.97 -15.37 6.70
N GLY A 169 -12.55 -16.55 6.94
CA GLY A 169 -14.00 -16.72 7.07
C GLY A 169 -14.75 -16.86 5.74
N LYS A 170 -16.01 -17.32 5.82
CA LYS A 170 -16.81 -17.73 4.64
C LYS A 170 -17.85 -16.70 4.17
N ASN A 171 -18.26 -15.74 5.00
CA ASN A 171 -19.37 -14.82 4.68
C ASN A 171 -19.07 -13.37 5.02
N LEU A 172 -19.27 -12.47 4.04
CA LEU A 172 -19.25 -11.02 4.25
C LEU A 172 -20.55 -10.48 4.87
N LYS A 173 -21.65 -11.26 4.83
CA LYS A 173 -22.98 -10.85 5.27
C LYS A 173 -23.04 -10.46 6.75
N ASP A 174 -22.15 -11.04 7.55
CA ASP A 174 -22.11 -10.82 9.01
C ASP A 174 -21.09 -9.74 9.41
N MET A 175 -20.35 -9.18 8.45
CA MET A 175 -19.32 -8.18 8.72
C MET A 175 -19.92 -6.77 8.68
N ILE A 176 -20.10 -6.17 9.85
CA ILE A 176 -20.57 -4.79 10.00
C ILE A 176 -19.43 -3.85 9.57
N LEU A 177 -19.46 -3.39 8.32
CA LEU A 177 -18.53 -2.36 7.79
C LEU A 177 -19.04 -0.93 8.04
N GLY A 178 -19.71 -0.69 9.17
CA GLY A 178 -20.21 0.63 9.53
C GLY A 178 -21.40 1.14 8.69
N ILE A 179 -21.91 0.34 7.75
CA ILE A 179 -23.21 0.54 7.10
C ILE A 179 -23.97 -0.79 7.22
N SER A 180 -25.10 -0.75 7.94
CA SER A 180 -25.92 -1.92 8.31
C SER A 180 -26.11 -2.92 7.16
N GLY A 181 -25.67 -4.16 7.37
CA GLY A 181 -25.72 -5.27 6.42
C GLY A 181 -27.11 -5.85 6.12
N SER A 182 -28.19 -5.17 6.52
CA SER A 182 -29.55 -5.68 6.30
C SER A 182 -30.14 -5.35 4.93
N ASP A 183 -29.49 -4.51 4.10
CA ASP A 183 -30.09 -4.10 2.83
C ASP A 183 -29.14 -4.20 1.63
N THR A 184 -29.06 -5.40 1.05
CA THR A 184 -28.47 -5.62 -0.28
C THR A 184 -29.41 -5.21 -1.42
N ARG A 185 -30.64 -4.72 -1.15
CA ARG A 185 -31.56 -4.23 -2.19
C ARG A 185 -31.23 -2.82 -2.66
N LEU A 186 -30.41 -2.06 -1.90
CA LEU A 186 -29.97 -0.71 -2.29
C LEU A 186 -29.09 -0.71 -3.56
N TRP A 187 -28.51 -1.84 -3.93
CA TRP A 187 -27.60 -1.95 -5.07
C TRP A 187 -28.22 -2.68 -6.28
N TYR A 188 -29.50 -3.02 -6.24
CA TYR A 188 -30.17 -3.68 -7.37
C TYR A 188 -30.76 -2.64 -8.33
N ARG A 189 -30.24 -2.60 -9.56
CA ARG A 189 -30.91 -1.91 -10.67
C ARG A 189 -32.14 -2.74 -11.05
N LYS A 190 -33.35 -2.24 -10.74
CA LYS A 190 -34.57 -2.79 -11.36
C LYS A 190 -34.43 -2.62 -12.88
N LYS A 191 -34.58 -3.74 -13.60
CA LYS A 191 -34.73 -3.74 -15.06
C LYS A 191 -36.03 -3.05 -15.43
#